data_AF-F4RN46-F1
#
_entry.id   AF-F4RN46-F1
#
_cell.length_a   1.000
_cell.length_b   1.000
_cell.length_c   1.000
_cell.angle_alpha   90.00
_cell.angle_beta   90.00
_cell.angle_gamma   90.00
#
_symmetry.space_group_name_H-M   'P 1'
#
loop_
_entity.id
_entity.type
_entity.pdbx_description
1 polymer ?
#
loop_
_entity_poly.entity_id
_entity_poly.type
_entity_poly.pdbx_seq_one_letter_code
_entity_poly.pdbx_strand_id
1 'polypeptide(L)'
;MTILSSTALSLILSSASVNTFNQILESPMDAKTNITRNRPIVQESISKGHATTFDIISGPFVIDILYVIVNPITSYISFIKFLTYVLYIFKWISIINTWIGSL
;
A
#
# COMPACT_ATOMS: atom_id res chain seq x y z
N MET A 1 -15.54 -16.01 -15.68
CA MET A 1 -14.11 -16.34 -15.52
C MET A 1 -13.22 -15.10 -15.50
N THR A 2 -13.43 -14.12 -16.39
CA THR A 2 -12.61 -12.88 -16.47
C THR A 2 -12.66 -11.98 -15.22
N ILE A 3 -13.84 -11.79 -14.62
CA ILE A 3 -14.03 -10.95 -13.43
C ILE A 3 -13.29 -11.51 -12.20
N LEU A 4 -13.30 -12.84 -12.04
CA LEU A 4 -12.62 -13.50 -10.91
C LEU A 4 -11.10 -13.40 -11.03
N SER A 5 -10.55 -13.55 -12.23
CA SER A 5 -9.11 -13.37 -12.46
C SER A 5 -8.67 -11.91 -12.28
N SER A 6 -9.48 -10.93 -12.72
CA SER A 6 -9.13 -9.52 -12.60
C SER A 6 -9.20 -9.03 -11.15
N THR A 7 -10.17 -9.51 -10.36
CA THR A 7 -10.23 -9.20 -8.91
C THR A 7 -9.07 -9.84 -8.15
N ALA A 8 -8.71 -11.09 -8.46
CA ALA A 8 -7.56 -11.75 -7.84
C ALA A 8 -6.24 -11.02 -8.16
N LEU A 9 -6.04 -10.63 -9.43
CA LEU A 9 -4.87 -9.85 -9.84
C LEU A 9 -4.82 -8.49 -9.12
N SER A 10 -5.96 -7.79 -9.07
CA SER A 10 -6.07 -6.50 -8.39
C SER A 10 -5.77 -6.62 -6.89
N LEU A 11 -6.22 -7.69 -6.25
CA LEU A 11 -5.97 -7.94 -4.83
C LEU A 11 -4.48 -8.16 -4.54
N ILE A 12 -3.82 -8.99 -5.35
CA ILE A 12 -2.38 -9.26 -5.22
C ILE A 12 -1.59 -7.96 -5.41
N LEU A 13 -1.93 -7.21 -6.46
CA LEU A 13 -1.23 -5.97 -6.80
C LEU A 13 -1.48 -4.87 -5.75
N SER A 14 -2.70 -4.75 -5.25
CA SER A 14 -3.06 -3.84 -4.16
C SER A 14 -2.30 -4.17 -2.87
N SER A 15 -2.22 -5.46 -2.51
CA SER A 15 -1.50 -5.91 -1.32
C SER A 15 0.00 -5.64 -1.44
N ALA A 16 0.57 -5.83 -2.63
CA ALA A 16 1.97 -5.54 -2.91
C ALA A 16 2.26 -4.03 -2.83
N SER A 17 1.43 -3.18 -3.45
CA SER A 17 1.54 -1.71 -3.39
C SER A 17 1.49 -1.21 -1.95
N VAL A 18 0.45 -1.55 -1.20
CA VAL A 18 0.29 -1.15 0.20
C VAL A 18 1.47 -1.60 1.08
N ASN A 19 1.99 -2.81 0.85
CA ASN A 19 3.17 -3.30 1.57
C ASN A 19 4.46 -2.53 1.20
N THR A 20 4.64 -2.19 -0.07
CA THR A 20 5.76 -1.35 -0.51
C THR A 20 5.68 0.04 0.11
N PHE A 21 4.51 0.67 0.08
CA PHE A 21 4.27 1.97 0.69
C PHE A 21 4.53 1.97 2.21
N ASN A 22 4.08 0.93 2.92
CA ASN A 22 4.40 0.69 4.32
C ASN A 22 5.90 0.73 4.60
N GLN A 23 6.67 -0.05 3.84
CA GLN A 23 8.10 -0.17 4.07
C GLN A 23 8.83 1.13 3.76
N ILE A 24 8.36 1.92 2.78
CA ILE A 24 8.92 3.24 2.48
C ILE A 24 8.73 4.18 3.68
N LEU A 25 7.52 4.22 4.24
CA LEU A 25 7.16 5.10 5.34
C LEU A 25 7.81 4.71 6.67
N GLU A 26 7.84 3.41 6.96
CA GLU A 26 8.38 2.87 8.21
C GLU A 26 9.90 2.75 8.20
N SER A 27 10.55 2.82 7.03
CA SER A 27 12.01 2.71 6.84
C SER A 27 12.87 3.39 7.92
N PRO A 28 12.67 4.68 8.29
CA PRO A 28 13.53 5.34 9.29
C PRO A 28 13.34 4.79 10.72
N MET A 29 12.18 4.20 11.02
CA MET A 29 11.88 3.60 12.32
C MET A 29 12.23 2.12 12.34
N ASP A 30 12.05 1.42 11.22
CA ASP A 30 12.47 0.04 11.06
C ASP A 30 13.99 -0.13 11.16
N ALA A 31 14.75 0.87 10.74
CA ALA A 31 16.20 0.91 10.93
C ALA A 31 16.63 0.86 12.41
N LYS A 32 15.76 1.25 13.34
CA LYS A 32 16.06 1.36 14.77
C LYS A 32 15.74 0.09 15.57
N THR A 33 15.06 -0.90 14.98
CA THR A 33 14.64 -2.11 15.71
C THR A 33 15.28 -3.37 15.13
N ASN A 34 15.74 -4.28 15.99
CA ASN A 34 16.36 -5.53 15.51
C ASN A 34 15.39 -6.47 14.77
N ILE A 35 14.08 -6.30 14.96
CA ILE A 35 13.06 -7.17 14.37
C ILE A 35 12.78 -6.75 12.92
N THR A 36 12.62 -5.46 12.64
CA THR A 36 12.25 -4.96 11.30
C THR A 36 13.41 -4.42 10.47
N ARG A 37 14.63 -4.42 11.02
CA ARG A 37 15.85 -4.02 10.31
C ARG A 37 16.20 -4.90 9.11
N ASN A 38 15.66 -6.12 9.04
CA ASN A 38 15.84 -7.02 7.89
C ASN A 38 14.93 -6.73 6.69
N ARG A 39 14.11 -5.67 6.75
CA ARG A 39 13.27 -5.29 5.60
C ARG A 39 14.13 -4.81 4.41
N PRO A 40 13.77 -5.14 3.17
CA PRO A 40 14.57 -4.83 1.97
C PRO A 40 14.97 -3.36 1.83
N ILE A 41 14.06 -2.43 2.15
CA ILE A 41 14.30 -0.98 2.04
C ILE A 41 15.28 -0.47 3.10
N VAL A 42 15.33 -1.11 4.28
CA VAL A 42 16.24 -0.75 5.37
C VAL A 42 17.64 -1.30 5.12
N GLN A 43 17.73 -2.47 4.50
CA GLN A 43 18.99 -3.09 4.09
C GLN A 43 19.56 -2.49 2.79
N GLU A 44 18.88 -1.50 2.20
CA GLU A 44 19.24 -0.89 0.91
C GLU A 44 19.33 -1.89 -0.25
N SER A 45 18.75 -3.09 -0.11
CA SER A 45 18.71 -4.08 -1.19
C SER A 45 17.79 -3.66 -2.34
N ILE A 46 16.83 -2.79 -2.04
CA ILE A 46 16.00 -2.08 -3.01
C ILE A 46 16.05 -0.59 -2.66
N SER A 47 16.40 0.25 -3.65
CA SER A 47 16.41 1.70 -3.46
C SER A 47 15.00 2.23 -3.26
N LYS A 48 14.83 3.15 -2.31
CA LYS A 48 13.57 3.85 -2.03
C LYS A 48 12.94 4.43 -3.29
N GLY A 49 13.74 4.97 -4.21
CA GLY A 49 13.26 5.51 -5.47
C GLY A 49 12.51 4.47 -6.32
N HIS A 50 13.07 3.26 -6.46
CA HIS A 50 12.44 2.19 -7.23
C HIS A 50 11.15 1.71 -6.58
N ALA A 51 11.16 1.58 -5.24
CA ALA A 51 9.99 1.20 -4.47
C ALA A 51 8.86 2.25 -4.63
N THR A 52 9.20 3.54 -4.57
CA THR A 52 8.23 4.64 -4.75
C THR A 52 7.68 4.67 -6.18
N THR A 53 8.51 4.51 -7.21
CA THR A 53 8.04 4.46 -8.60
C THR A 53 7.13 3.26 -8.83
N PHE A 54 7.45 2.09 -8.27
CA PHE A 54 6.58 0.91 -8.35
C PHE A 54 5.21 1.19 -7.71
N ASP A 55 5.19 1.80 -6.54
CA ASP A 55 3.95 2.09 -5.81
C ASP A 55 3.07 3.13 -6.54
N ILE A 56 3.68 4.20 -7.05
CA ILE A 56 2.98 5.24 -7.83
C ILE A 56 2.37 4.69 -9.12
N ILE A 57 2.97 3.68 -9.73
CA ILE A 57 2.43 3.06 -10.95
C ILE A 57 1.37 2.01 -10.60
N SER A 58 1.65 1.15 -9.63
CA SER A 58 0.77 0.01 -9.29
C SER A 58 -0.51 0.45 -8.59
N GLY A 59 -0.48 1.50 -7.76
CA GLY A 59 -1.65 2.02 -7.04
C GLY A 59 -2.80 2.46 -7.96
N PRO A 60 -2.59 3.44 -8.86
CA PRO A 60 -3.59 3.88 -9.82
C PRO A 60 -4.05 2.74 -10.75
N PHE A 61 -3.10 1.91 -11.18
CA PHE A 61 -3.40 0.79 -12.07
C PHE A 61 -4.39 -0.21 -11.46
N VAL A 62 -4.34 -0.46 -10.14
CA VAL A 62 -5.35 -1.25 -9.42
C VAL A 62 -6.73 -0.59 -9.49
N ILE A 63 -6.82 0.71 -9.27
CA ILE A 63 -8.06 1.48 -9.26
C ILE A 63 -8.72 1.44 -10.65
N ASP A 64 -7.90 1.60 -11.71
CA ASP A 64 -8.33 1.56 -13.10
C ASP A 64 -8.86 0.17 -13.49
N ILE A 65 -8.15 -0.90 -13.12
CA ILE A 65 -8.61 -2.29 -13.37
C ILE A 65 -9.95 -2.56 -12.68
N LEU A 66 -10.09 -2.13 -11.42
CA LEU A 66 -11.33 -2.32 -10.66
C LEU A 66 -12.50 -1.52 -11.26
N TYR A 67 -12.22 -0.31 -11.76
CA TYR A 67 -13.23 0.57 -12.36
C TYR A 67 -13.76 -0.01 -13.67
N VAL A 68 -12.87 -0.46 -14.57
CA VAL A 68 -13.24 -0.92 -15.91
C VAL A 68 -13.82 -2.33 -15.92
N ILE A 69 -13.25 -3.25 -15.13
CA ILE A 69 -13.56 -4.68 -15.26
C ILE A 69 -14.57 -5.18 -14.22
N VAL A 70 -14.57 -4.58 -13.02
CA VAL A 70 -15.34 -5.11 -11.88
C VAL A 70 -16.57 -4.26 -11.60
N ASN A 71 -16.38 -3.10 -10.98
CA ASN A 71 -17.45 -2.18 -10.61
C ASN A 71 -16.87 -0.85 -10.10
N PRO A 72 -17.46 0.31 -10.45
CA PRO A 72 -17.06 1.60 -9.90
C PRO A 72 -17.13 1.69 -8.37
N ILE A 73 -18.08 1.00 -7.71
CA ILE A 73 -18.22 0.99 -6.25
C ILE A 73 -16.99 0.34 -5.60
N THR A 74 -16.51 -0.78 -6.14
CA THR A 74 -15.33 -1.48 -5.64
C THR A 74 -14.05 -0.65 -5.82
N SER A 75 -13.95 0.06 -6.95
CA SER A 75 -12.86 0.99 -7.20
C SER A 75 -12.84 2.13 -6.17
N TYR A 76 -14.00 2.71 -5.85
CA TYR A 76 -14.12 3.76 -4.83
C TYR A 76 -13.71 3.29 -3.43
N ILE A 77 -14.11 2.08 -3.03
CA ILE A 77 -13.69 1.49 -1.74
C ILE A 77 -12.16 1.29 -1.73
N SER A 78 -11.56 0.81 -2.82
CA SER A 78 -10.12 0.65 -2.93
C SER A 78 -9.38 1.98 -2.84
N PHE A 79 -9.93 3.05 -3.44
CA PHE A 79 -9.38 4.39 -3.33
C PHE A 79 -9.44 4.92 -1.88
N ILE A 80 -10.55 4.71 -1.18
CA ILE A 80 -10.66 5.06 0.24
C ILE A 80 -9.61 4.31 1.05
N LYS A 81 -9.40 3.00 0.81
CA LYS A 81 -8.35 2.23 1.50
C LYS A 81 -6.96 2.81 1.29
N PHE A 82 -6.63 3.18 0.05
CA PHE A 82 -5.35 3.84 -0.25
C PHE A 82 -5.22 5.16 0.53
N LEU A 83 -6.27 5.99 0.56
CA LEU A 83 -6.26 7.25 1.29
C LEU A 83 -6.10 7.06 2.81
N THR A 84 -6.82 6.11 3.41
CA THR A 84 -6.66 5.70 4.81
C THR A 84 -5.19 5.34 5.10
N TYR A 85 -4.54 4.67 4.16
CA TYR A 85 -3.14 4.26 4.28
C TYR A 85 -2.15 5.44 4.23
N VAL A 86 -2.41 6.41 3.36
CA VAL A 86 -1.63 7.66 3.32
C VAL A 86 -1.82 8.44 4.62
N LEU A 87 -3.04 8.49 5.16
CA LEU A 87 -3.30 9.14 6.45
C LEU A 87 -2.62 8.42 7.61
N TYR A 88 -2.35 7.13 7.49
CA TYR A 88 -1.65 6.35 8.51
C TYR A 88 -0.20 6.82 8.75
N ILE A 89 0.38 7.65 7.86
CA ILE A 89 1.68 8.32 8.06
C ILE A 89 1.74 9.08 9.39
N PHE A 90 0.61 9.61 9.86
CA PHE A 90 0.52 10.39 11.08
C PHE A 90 0.43 9.54 12.37
N LYS A 91 0.74 8.24 12.31
CA LYS A 91 0.66 7.33 13.48
C LYS A 91 1.39 7.79 14.73
N TRP A 92 2.39 8.65 14.57
CA TRP A 92 3.24 9.15 15.64
C TRP A 92 2.66 10.38 16.35
N ILE A 93 1.53 10.91 15.88
CA ILE A 93 0.98 12.19 16.36
C ILE A 93 -0.28 11.99 17.20
N SER A 94 -1.11 10.98 16.89
CA SER A 94 -2.40 10.83 17.56
C SER A 94 -2.91 9.38 17.59
N ILE A 95 -3.62 9.03 18.67
CA ILE A 95 -4.34 7.76 18.85
C ILE A 95 -5.41 7.52 17.78
N ILE A 96 -5.85 8.59 17.10
CA ILE A 96 -6.80 8.56 15.97
C ILE A 96 -6.31 7.57 14.89
N ASN A 97 -5.00 7.40 14.77
CA ASN A 97 -4.41 6.51 13.77
C ASN A 97 -4.66 5.01 14.04
N THR A 98 -4.98 4.62 15.28
CA THR A 98 -5.43 3.25 15.61
C THR A 98 -6.81 2.99 15.04
N TRP A 99 -7.71 3.98 15.09
CA TRP A 99 -9.04 3.90 14.51
C TRP A 99 -8.97 3.87 12.98
N ILE A 100 -8.13 4.72 12.40
CA ILE A 100 -7.89 4.77 10.94
C ILE A 100 -7.31 3.45 10.44
N GLY A 101 -6.34 2.86 11.15
CA GLY A 101 -5.75 1.58 10.77
C GLY A 101 -6.68 0.36 10.92
N SER A 102 -7.79 0.49 11.66
CA SER A 102 -8.79 -0.56 11.81
C SER A 102 -9.87 -0.58 10.71
N LEU A 103 -9.88 0.46 9.87
CA LEU A 103 -10.88 0.70 8.81
C LEU A 103 -10.39 0.14 7.46
#